data_AF-K1SJQ4-F1
#
_entry.id   AF-K1SJQ4-F1
#
_cell.length_a   1.000
_cell.length_b   1.000
_cell.length_c   1.000
_cell.angle_alpha   90.00
_cell.angle_beta   90.00
_cell.angle_gamma   90.00
#
_symmetry.space_group_name_H-M   'P 1'
#
loop_
_entity.id
_entity.type
_entity.pdbx_description
1 polymer ?
#
loop_
_entity_poly.entity_id
_entity_poly.type
_entity_poly.pdbx_seq_one_letter_code
_entity_poly.pdbx_strand_id
1 'polypeptide(L)'
;KSAEGSVQVGMNFQKMMENMKYAAAENAAVFGTPQPKIFVSERTPEGDLLVLRAHAAAREAIKTICPEVKVGLTLSLHDLQAQPGGEAFAAAAWEEEFTHYLPYIKEDDFLGVQNYTRTLYGAHGQLPAPQGAELTQMDYEFYPQALENVIRKVAQDFHGDLIVTENGIATADDTRRVAFIEAALAGVQNCI
;
A
#
# COMPACT_ATOMS: atom_id res chain seq x y z
N LYS A 1 30.02 16.23 -28.76
CA LYS A 1 29.32 17.31 -28.04
C LYS A 1 28.25 16.64 -27.19
N SER A 2 28.59 16.29 -25.95
CA SER A 2 27.64 15.70 -25.01
C SER A 2 26.65 16.76 -24.59
N ALA A 3 25.36 16.41 -24.58
CA ALA A 3 24.33 17.23 -23.98
C ALA A 3 24.52 17.19 -22.46
N GLU A 4 25.33 18.11 -21.94
CA GLU A 4 25.18 18.58 -20.55
C GLU A 4 23.83 19.31 -20.47
N GLY A 5 22.77 18.53 -20.26
CA GLY A 5 21.41 19.02 -20.11
C GLY A 5 21.13 19.36 -18.65
N SER A 6 21.27 20.65 -18.33
CA SER A 6 20.54 21.40 -17.31
C SER A 6 20.10 20.64 -16.05
N VAL A 7 20.89 20.80 -14.98
CA VAL A 7 20.47 20.51 -13.61
C VAL A 7 19.30 21.41 -13.25
N GLN A 8 18.08 20.88 -13.35
CA GLN A 8 16.89 21.41 -12.70
C GLN A 8 16.30 20.25 -11.91
N VAL A 9 16.46 20.32 -10.58
CA VAL A 9 16.11 19.30 -9.57
C VAL A 9 17.01 18.05 -9.58
N GLY A 10 18.25 18.19 -9.10
CA GLY A 10 18.98 17.25 -8.23
C GLY A 10 19.08 15.74 -8.52
N MET A 11 18.52 15.21 -9.61
CA MET A 11 18.50 13.79 -9.92
C MET A 11 19.12 13.55 -11.30
N ASN A 12 20.25 12.87 -11.31
CA ASN A 12 20.89 12.42 -12.54
C ASN A 12 20.21 11.13 -12.99
N PHE A 13 19.16 11.24 -13.81
CA PHE A 13 18.39 10.12 -14.34
C PHE A 13 19.26 9.08 -15.07
N GLN A 14 20.32 9.52 -15.74
CA GLN A 14 21.25 8.62 -16.41
C GLN A 14 22.00 7.75 -15.39
N LYS A 15 22.49 8.38 -14.32
CA LYS A 15 23.16 7.69 -13.20
C LYS A 15 22.19 6.79 -12.43
N MET A 16 20.92 7.18 -12.27
CA MET A 16 19.88 6.35 -11.67
C MET A 16 19.63 5.07 -12.49
N MET A 17 19.47 5.22 -13.81
CA MET A 17 19.29 4.09 -14.72
C MET A 17 20.53 3.17 -14.78
N GLU A 18 21.73 3.73 -14.71
CA GLU A 18 22.97 2.95 -14.59
C GLU A 18 23.01 2.17 -13.27
N ASN A 19 22.69 2.82 -12.15
CA ASN A 19 22.63 2.15 -10.84
C ASN A 19 21.59 1.03 -10.81
N MET A 20 20.42 1.22 -11.42
CA MET A 20 19.40 0.16 -11.55
C MET A 20 19.93 -1.03 -12.35
N LYS A 21 20.71 -0.81 -13.41
CA LYS A 21 21.34 -1.88 -14.19
C LYS A 21 22.37 -2.64 -13.37
N TYR A 22 23.21 -1.95 -12.61
CA TYR A 22 24.18 -2.59 -11.72
C TYR A 22 23.49 -3.41 -10.62
N ALA A 23 22.46 -2.85 -9.98
CA ALA A 23 21.68 -3.56 -8.98
C ALA A 23 20.99 -4.81 -9.56
N ALA A 24 20.38 -4.71 -10.75
CA ALA A 24 19.79 -5.85 -11.43
C ALA A 24 20.82 -6.93 -11.79
N ALA A 25 22.03 -6.55 -12.22
CA ALA A 25 23.09 -7.50 -12.53
C ALA A 25 23.63 -8.21 -11.27
N GLU A 26 23.85 -7.47 -10.19
CA GLU A 26 24.28 -8.03 -8.90
C GLU A 26 23.22 -8.98 -8.34
N ASN A 27 21.96 -8.55 -8.36
CA ASN A 27 20.83 -9.37 -7.95
C ASN A 27 20.73 -10.68 -8.75
N ALA A 28 20.91 -10.60 -10.08
CA ALA A 28 20.88 -11.78 -10.93
C ALA A 28 22.04 -12.74 -10.61
N ALA A 29 23.24 -12.22 -10.32
CA ALA A 29 24.40 -13.01 -9.98
C ALA A 29 24.26 -13.75 -8.64
N VAL A 30 23.63 -13.11 -7.64
CA VAL A 30 23.48 -13.68 -6.29
C VAL A 30 22.22 -14.52 -6.15
N PHE A 31 21.08 -14.03 -6.65
CA PHE A 31 19.75 -14.60 -6.40
C PHE A 31 19.14 -15.30 -7.62
N GLY A 32 19.80 -15.25 -8.79
CA GLY A 32 19.28 -15.82 -10.04
C GLY A 32 18.13 -15.03 -10.66
N THR A 33 17.84 -13.82 -10.16
CA THR A 33 16.82 -12.91 -10.70
C THR A 33 17.28 -11.46 -10.56
N PRO A 34 17.04 -10.57 -11.55
CA PRO A 34 17.37 -9.16 -11.43
C PRO A 34 16.51 -8.41 -10.42
N GLN A 35 15.38 -8.99 -10.02
CA GLN A 35 14.42 -8.40 -9.07
C GLN A 35 14.07 -9.45 -8.00
N PRO A 36 14.95 -9.66 -7.01
CA PRO A 36 14.67 -10.56 -5.90
C PRO A 36 13.53 -9.95 -5.08
N LYS A 37 12.40 -10.65 -5.04
CA LYS A 37 11.31 -10.33 -4.15
C LYS A 37 11.69 -10.82 -2.75
N ILE A 38 11.54 -9.95 -1.75
CA ILE A 38 11.81 -10.24 -0.34
C ILE A 38 10.50 -10.53 0.40
N PHE A 39 10.57 -10.89 1.68
CA PHE A 39 9.42 -11.34 2.48
C PHE A 39 8.25 -10.34 2.62
N VAL A 40 8.42 -9.09 2.16
CA VAL A 40 7.36 -8.06 2.18
C VAL A 40 6.55 -7.99 0.88
N SER A 41 6.78 -8.90 -0.07
CA SER A 41 6.06 -8.96 -1.34
C SER A 41 5.99 -10.39 -1.86
N GLU A 42 4.89 -10.76 -2.49
CA GLU A 42 4.74 -12.02 -3.19
C GLU A 42 5.80 -12.16 -4.29
N ARG A 43 6.35 -13.37 -4.42
CA ARG A 43 7.37 -13.67 -5.42
C ARG A 43 6.77 -13.95 -6.79
N THR A 44 5.60 -14.59 -6.81
CA THR A 44 4.84 -14.98 -8.00
C THR A 44 3.35 -15.02 -7.66
N PRO A 45 2.44 -15.03 -8.66
CA PRO A 45 1.01 -15.23 -8.42
C PRO A 45 0.69 -16.52 -7.65
N GLU A 46 1.48 -17.58 -7.85
CA GLU A 46 1.34 -18.82 -7.07
C GLU A 46 1.74 -18.62 -5.61
N GLY A 47 2.75 -17.78 -5.35
CA GLY A 47 3.17 -17.44 -3.99
C GLY A 47 2.09 -16.70 -3.22
N ASP A 48 1.44 -15.74 -3.87
CA ASP A 48 0.31 -15.02 -3.31
C ASP A 48 -0.89 -15.96 -3.04
N LEU A 49 -1.23 -16.82 -4.01
CA LEU A 49 -2.26 -17.84 -3.82
C LEU A 49 -2.00 -18.77 -2.62
N LEU A 50 -0.73 -19.05 -2.30
CA LEU A 50 -0.39 -19.82 -1.10
C LEU A 50 -0.70 -19.04 0.18
N VAL A 51 -0.46 -17.72 0.21
CA VAL A 51 -0.83 -16.85 1.34
C VAL A 51 -2.34 -16.83 1.53
N LEU A 52 -3.10 -16.63 0.43
CA LEU A 52 -4.57 -16.66 0.44
C LEU A 52 -5.13 -17.97 0.99
N ARG A 53 -4.58 -19.11 0.56
CA ARG A 53 -4.99 -20.43 1.03
C ARG A 53 -4.58 -20.70 2.48
N ALA A 54 -3.41 -20.21 2.88
CA ALA A 54 -2.94 -20.33 4.26
C ALA A 54 -3.85 -19.58 5.23
N HIS A 55 -4.30 -18.37 4.86
CA HIS A 55 -5.29 -17.62 5.64
C HIS A 55 -6.60 -18.39 5.81
N ALA A 56 -7.20 -18.85 4.70
CA ALA A 56 -8.45 -19.61 4.75
C ALA A 56 -8.31 -20.89 5.61
N ALA A 57 -7.21 -21.64 5.46
CA ALA A 57 -6.96 -22.83 6.28
C ALA A 57 -6.76 -22.48 7.78
N ALA A 58 -6.10 -21.37 8.08
CA ALA A 58 -5.93 -20.89 9.45
C ALA A 58 -7.27 -20.49 10.08
N ARG A 59 -8.14 -19.78 9.33
CA ARG A 59 -9.50 -19.45 9.77
C ARG A 59 -10.28 -20.71 10.17
N GLU A 60 -10.32 -21.72 9.29
CA GLU A 60 -11.02 -22.98 9.56
C GLU A 60 -10.46 -23.71 10.80
N ALA A 61 -9.14 -23.76 10.93
CA ALA A 61 -8.49 -24.39 12.08
C ALA A 61 -8.83 -23.67 13.40
N ILE A 62 -8.83 -22.33 13.39
CA ILE A 62 -9.19 -21.51 14.55
C ILE A 62 -10.67 -21.73 14.92
N LYS A 63 -11.57 -21.64 13.93
CA LYS A 63 -13.03 -21.79 14.13
C LYS A 63 -13.42 -23.20 14.60
N THR A 64 -12.65 -24.22 14.22
CA THR A 64 -12.84 -25.60 14.71
C THR A 64 -12.62 -25.71 16.23
N ILE A 65 -11.67 -24.94 16.77
CA ILE A 65 -11.30 -24.98 18.20
C ILE A 65 -12.17 -23.99 19.00
N CYS A 66 -12.37 -22.79 18.47
CA CYS A 66 -13.11 -21.72 19.13
C CYS A 66 -14.01 -21.00 18.11
N PRO A 67 -15.24 -21.47 17.87
CA PRO A 67 -16.09 -20.91 16.81
C PRO A 67 -16.49 -19.45 17.04
N GLU A 68 -16.53 -19.02 18.30
CA GLU A 68 -16.92 -17.67 18.71
C GLU A 68 -15.81 -16.61 18.51
N VAL A 69 -14.54 -17.01 18.33
CA VAL A 69 -13.46 -16.03 18.14
C VAL A 69 -13.58 -15.39 16.76
N LYS A 70 -13.49 -14.06 16.68
CA LYS A 70 -13.46 -13.35 15.41
C LYS A 70 -12.12 -13.57 14.71
N VAL A 71 -12.17 -13.88 13.42
CA VAL A 71 -11.01 -14.11 12.56
C VAL A 71 -11.13 -13.22 11.33
N GLY A 72 -10.01 -12.63 10.97
CA GLY A 72 -9.83 -11.78 9.80
C GLY A 72 -8.35 -11.65 9.51
N LEU A 73 -8.02 -11.01 8.39
CA LEU A 73 -6.64 -10.61 8.07
C LEU A 73 -6.49 -9.09 8.09
N THR A 74 -5.26 -8.62 8.01
CA THR A 74 -4.93 -7.19 7.88
C THR A 74 -4.31 -6.92 6.52
N LEU A 75 -4.76 -5.86 5.83
CA LEU A 75 -4.19 -5.44 4.55
C LEU A 75 -3.58 -4.04 4.67
N SER A 76 -2.40 -3.87 4.08
CA SER A 76 -1.78 -2.57 3.82
C SER A 76 -2.40 -1.97 2.57
N LEU A 77 -3.23 -0.96 2.76
CA LEU A 77 -4.05 -0.36 1.72
C LEU A 77 -3.71 1.12 1.57
N HIS A 78 -3.38 1.54 0.35
CA HIS A 78 -3.22 2.94 0.02
C HIS A 78 -4.55 3.55 -0.42
N ASP A 79 -4.70 4.86 -0.18
CA ASP A 79 -5.76 5.63 -0.84
C ASP A 79 -5.35 5.87 -2.30
N LEU A 80 -5.76 4.98 -3.20
CA LEU A 80 -5.39 5.02 -4.62
C LEU A 80 -6.26 6.05 -5.36
N GLN A 81 -5.67 7.17 -5.77
CA GLN A 81 -6.37 8.25 -6.46
C GLN A 81 -5.86 8.41 -7.89
N ALA A 82 -6.79 8.35 -8.86
CA ALA A 82 -6.48 8.60 -10.26
C ALA A 82 -6.56 10.10 -10.59
N GLN A 83 -5.53 10.61 -11.25
CA GLN A 83 -5.55 11.82 -12.07
C GLN A 83 -5.96 11.44 -13.51
N PRO A 84 -6.32 12.42 -14.37
CA PRO A 84 -6.75 12.11 -15.74
C PRO A 84 -5.79 11.16 -16.49
N GLY A 85 -6.32 10.03 -16.95
CA GLY A 85 -5.58 8.98 -17.65
C GLY A 85 -4.95 7.92 -16.75
N GLY A 86 -5.00 8.07 -15.42
CA GLY A 86 -4.46 7.14 -14.43
C GLY A 86 -5.45 6.08 -13.94
N GLU A 87 -6.70 6.10 -14.41
CA GLU A 87 -7.80 5.29 -13.87
C GLU A 87 -7.51 3.78 -13.99
N ALA A 88 -6.95 3.35 -15.12
CA ALA A 88 -6.60 1.94 -15.32
C ALA A 88 -5.47 1.49 -14.38
N PHE A 89 -4.49 2.35 -14.09
CA PHE A 89 -3.41 2.04 -13.16
C PHE A 89 -3.90 1.99 -11.72
N ALA A 90 -4.74 2.95 -11.30
CA ALA A 90 -5.35 2.93 -9.98
C ALA A 90 -6.25 1.69 -9.79
N ALA A 91 -7.02 1.31 -10.81
CA ALA A 91 -7.85 0.10 -10.75
C ALA A 91 -7.00 -1.18 -10.68
N ALA A 92 -5.92 -1.28 -11.45
CA ALA A 92 -5.01 -2.41 -11.39
C ALA A 92 -4.32 -2.53 -10.01
N ALA A 93 -3.88 -1.40 -9.44
CA ALA A 93 -3.32 -1.37 -8.10
C ALA A 93 -4.36 -1.71 -7.03
N TRP A 94 -5.63 -1.32 -7.20
CA TRP A 94 -6.70 -1.72 -6.26
C TRP A 94 -7.01 -3.22 -6.33
N GLU A 95 -6.92 -3.80 -7.53
CA GLU A 95 -6.99 -5.25 -7.71
C GLU A 95 -5.83 -5.95 -7.00
N GLU A 96 -4.61 -5.45 -7.17
CA GLU A 96 -3.41 -5.98 -6.52
C GLU A 96 -3.42 -5.80 -4.99
N GLU A 97 -3.93 -4.69 -4.45
CA GLU A 97 -3.94 -4.46 -2.99
C GLU A 97 -5.13 -5.10 -2.27
N PHE A 98 -6.29 -5.24 -2.94
CA PHE A 98 -7.54 -5.57 -2.26
C PHE A 98 -8.45 -6.54 -3.01
N THR A 99 -8.95 -6.22 -4.21
CA THR A 99 -10.13 -6.93 -4.72
C THR A 99 -9.87 -8.39 -5.07
N HIS A 100 -8.62 -8.79 -5.37
CA HIS A 100 -8.28 -10.19 -5.58
C HIS A 100 -8.32 -11.05 -4.28
N TYR A 101 -8.23 -10.43 -3.10
CA TYR A 101 -8.37 -11.11 -1.80
C TYR A 101 -9.83 -11.45 -1.46
N LEU A 102 -10.80 -10.72 -2.02
CA LEU A 102 -12.24 -10.83 -1.67
C LEU A 102 -12.79 -12.27 -1.67
N PRO A 103 -12.47 -13.15 -2.63
CA PRO A 103 -12.95 -14.53 -2.61
C PRO A 103 -12.50 -15.33 -1.38
N TYR A 104 -11.37 -14.97 -0.76
CA TYR A 104 -10.76 -15.70 0.36
C TYR A 104 -11.13 -15.12 1.73
N ILE A 105 -11.48 -13.84 1.77
CA ILE A 105 -11.88 -13.13 3.00
C ILE A 105 -13.39 -12.97 3.15
N LYS A 106 -14.19 -13.47 2.19
CA LYS A 106 -15.66 -13.35 2.23
C LYS A 106 -16.30 -13.91 3.51
N GLU A 107 -15.68 -14.91 4.12
CA GLU A 107 -16.15 -15.57 5.34
C GLU A 107 -15.46 -15.05 6.61
N ASP A 108 -14.62 -14.01 6.49
CA ASP A 108 -13.96 -13.39 7.63
C ASP A 108 -14.96 -12.55 8.44
N ASP A 109 -14.77 -12.53 9.75
CA ASP A 109 -15.60 -11.73 10.67
C ASP A 109 -15.26 -10.24 10.60
N PHE A 110 -13.99 -9.91 10.29
CA PHE A 110 -13.51 -8.55 10.15
C PHE A 110 -12.39 -8.44 9.11
N LEU A 111 -12.12 -7.23 8.66
CA LEU A 111 -10.93 -6.87 7.90
C LEU A 111 -10.17 -5.76 8.63
N GLY A 112 -8.88 -6.01 8.90
CA GLY A 112 -7.97 -5.02 9.43
C GLY A 112 -7.49 -4.07 8.34
N VAL A 113 -7.78 -2.78 8.47
CA VAL A 113 -7.33 -1.73 7.58
C VAL A 113 -6.03 -1.15 8.13
N GLN A 114 -4.96 -1.24 7.34
CA GLN A 114 -3.70 -0.55 7.60
C GLN A 114 -3.50 0.51 6.53
N ASN A 115 -3.42 1.78 6.92
CA ASN A 115 -3.25 2.89 5.98
C ASN A 115 -2.35 3.98 6.57
N TYR A 116 -1.52 4.58 5.70
CA TYR A 116 -0.55 5.60 6.09
C TYR A 116 -0.60 6.86 5.22
N THR A 117 -0.96 6.72 3.95
CA THR A 117 -0.99 7.83 2.97
C THR A 117 -1.80 7.43 1.74
N ARG A 118 -1.81 8.31 0.73
CA ARG A 118 -2.37 8.06 -0.60
C ARG A 118 -1.29 7.76 -1.64
N THR A 119 -1.72 7.17 -2.74
CA THR A 119 -0.93 7.01 -3.97
C THR A 119 -1.66 7.66 -5.13
N LEU A 120 -0.96 8.52 -5.88
CA LEU A 120 -1.51 9.19 -7.06
C LEU A 120 -1.10 8.44 -8.33
N TYR A 121 -2.03 8.24 -9.27
CA TYR A 121 -1.76 7.67 -10.59
C TYR A 121 -2.12 8.65 -11.69
N GLY A 122 -1.24 8.82 -12.68
CA GLY A 122 -1.50 9.58 -13.90
C GLY A 122 -1.40 8.70 -15.16
N ALA A 123 -1.46 9.32 -16.33
CA ALA A 123 -1.44 8.64 -17.64
C ALA A 123 -0.22 7.73 -17.89
N HIS A 124 0.83 7.82 -17.07
CA HIS A 124 2.07 7.05 -17.21
C HIS A 124 2.41 6.22 -15.97
N GLY A 125 1.44 5.99 -15.07
CA GLY A 125 1.62 5.21 -13.85
C GLY A 125 1.65 6.07 -12.58
N GLN A 126 2.29 5.54 -11.54
CA GLN A 126 2.36 6.20 -10.24
C GLN A 126 3.09 7.56 -10.34
N LEU A 127 2.54 8.56 -9.66
CA LEU A 127 3.08 9.90 -9.55
C LEU A 127 3.79 10.09 -8.21
N PRO A 128 4.80 10.97 -8.14
CA PRO A 128 5.35 11.41 -6.86
C PRO A 128 4.31 12.22 -6.07
N ALA A 129 4.60 12.47 -4.80
CA ALA A 129 3.84 13.43 -4.01
C ALA A 129 3.74 14.80 -4.73
N PRO A 130 2.62 15.53 -4.62
CA PRO A 130 2.45 16.81 -5.28
C PRO A 130 3.53 17.83 -4.92
N GLN A 131 3.81 18.75 -5.83
CA GLN A 131 4.78 19.82 -5.58
C GLN A 131 4.34 20.67 -4.38
N GLY A 132 5.22 20.79 -3.39
CA GLY A 132 4.96 21.56 -2.17
C GLY A 132 4.11 20.83 -1.14
N ALA A 133 3.75 19.56 -1.39
CA ALA A 133 3.16 18.71 -0.37
C ALA A 133 4.14 18.53 0.79
N GLU A 134 3.60 18.51 2.00
CA GLU A 134 4.37 18.14 3.17
C GLU A 134 4.72 16.65 3.10
N LEU A 135 5.98 16.32 3.39
CA LEU A 135 6.48 14.95 3.38
C LEU A 135 6.83 14.49 4.79
N THR A 136 6.58 13.22 5.05
CA THR A 136 7.03 12.50 6.25
C THR A 136 8.53 12.20 6.17
N GLN A 137 9.11 11.68 7.25
CA GLN A 137 10.52 11.27 7.28
C GLN A 137 10.86 10.13 6.30
N MET A 138 9.85 9.41 5.80
CA MET A 138 9.99 8.33 4.82
C MET A 138 9.62 8.78 3.40
N ASP A 139 9.56 10.09 3.14
CA ASP A 139 9.19 10.70 1.85
C ASP A 139 7.76 10.39 1.35
N TYR A 140 6.88 9.94 2.25
CA TYR A 140 5.43 9.84 1.96
C TYR A 140 4.75 11.20 2.13
N GLU A 141 3.71 11.46 1.34
CA GLU A 141 2.85 12.62 1.54
C GLU A 141 2.18 12.56 2.93
N PHE A 142 2.22 13.66 3.67
CA PHE A 142 1.44 13.82 4.90
C PHE A 142 -0.05 13.95 4.52
N TYR A 143 -0.77 12.83 4.51
CA TYR A 143 -2.15 12.75 4.02
C TYR A 143 -3.05 11.88 4.91
N PRO A 144 -3.40 12.33 6.13
CA PRO A 144 -4.24 11.56 7.07
C PRO A 144 -5.65 11.27 6.55
N GLN A 145 -6.15 12.05 5.59
CA GLN A 145 -7.46 11.84 4.96
C GLN A 145 -7.54 10.52 4.18
N ALA A 146 -6.39 9.92 3.86
CA ALA A 146 -6.35 8.61 3.20
C ALA A 146 -7.12 7.54 3.98
N LEU A 147 -7.09 7.60 5.32
CA LEU A 147 -7.73 6.58 6.15
C LEU A 147 -9.25 6.57 5.95
N GLU A 148 -9.90 7.73 5.97
CA GLU A 148 -11.35 7.84 5.71
C GLU A 148 -11.69 7.28 4.33
N ASN A 149 -10.94 7.70 3.31
CA ASN A 149 -11.16 7.29 1.92
C ASN A 149 -11.05 5.78 1.76
N VAL A 150 -10.01 5.17 2.33
CA VAL A 150 -9.78 3.72 2.27
C VAL A 150 -10.88 2.96 3.00
N ILE A 151 -11.27 3.37 4.21
CA ILE A 151 -12.36 2.73 4.96
C ILE A 151 -13.65 2.73 4.11
N ARG A 152 -14.01 3.88 3.54
CA ARG A 152 -15.19 4.00 2.67
C ARG A 152 -15.08 3.16 1.41
N LYS A 153 -13.88 3.08 0.81
CA LYS A 153 -13.65 2.31 -0.41
C LYS A 153 -13.75 0.81 -0.16
N VAL A 154 -13.11 0.32 0.90
CA VAL A 154 -13.18 -1.09 1.33
C VAL A 154 -14.62 -1.50 1.67
N ALA A 155 -15.37 -0.65 2.38
CA ALA A 155 -16.75 -0.92 2.77
C ALA A 155 -17.73 -1.10 1.60
N GLN A 156 -17.33 -0.72 0.37
CA GLN A 156 -18.13 -0.96 -0.83
C GLN A 156 -18.20 -2.46 -1.19
N ASP A 157 -17.12 -3.20 -0.94
CA ASP A 157 -16.97 -4.59 -1.38
C ASP A 157 -16.84 -5.60 -0.22
N PHE A 158 -16.33 -5.17 0.95
CA PHE A 158 -16.28 -5.98 2.16
C PHE A 158 -17.37 -5.55 3.15
N HIS A 159 -18.14 -6.52 3.64
CA HIS A 159 -19.34 -6.27 4.45
C HIS A 159 -19.24 -6.76 5.91
N GLY A 160 -18.08 -7.24 6.34
CA GLY A 160 -17.79 -7.54 7.75
C GLY A 160 -17.36 -6.30 8.54
N ASP A 161 -16.91 -6.49 9.78
CA ASP A 161 -16.40 -5.38 10.59
C ASP A 161 -15.09 -4.83 10.00
N LEU A 162 -14.94 -3.50 9.96
CA LEU A 162 -13.66 -2.87 9.61
C LEU A 162 -12.97 -2.37 10.88
N ILE A 163 -11.72 -2.78 11.07
CA ILE A 163 -10.90 -2.39 12.23
C ILE A 163 -9.66 -1.68 11.72
N VAL A 164 -9.40 -0.45 12.15
CA VAL A 164 -8.12 0.21 11.86
C VAL A 164 -7.05 -0.45 12.71
N THR A 165 -6.26 -1.34 12.11
CA THR A 165 -5.22 -2.10 12.81
C THR A 165 -3.87 -1.40 12.78
N GLU A 166 -3.60 -0.57 11.77
CA GLU A 166 -2.44 0.32 11.75
C GLU A 166 -2.77 1.66 11.09
N ASN A 167 -2.31 2.75 11.71
CA ASN A 167 -2.28 4.08 11.13
C ASN A 167 -1.24 4.92 11.88
N GLY A 168 -0.53 5.79 11.18
CA GLY A 168 0.45 6.67 11.80
C GLY A 168 1.36 7.33 10.80
N ILE A 169 2.46 7.91 11.29
CA ILE A 169 3.47 8.56 10.46
C ILE A 169 4.88 8.37 11.00
N ALA A 170 5.85 8.32 10.09
CA ALA A 170 7.25 8.48 10.40
C ALA A 170 7.60 9.97 10.53
N THR A 171 7.93 10.42 11.74
CA THR A 171 8.36 11.81 11.99
C THR A 171 9.19 11.90 13.27
N ALA A 172 10.26 12.70 13.23
CA ALA A 172 11.02 13.11 14.40
C ALA A 172 10.34 14.26 15.18
N ASP A 173 9.46 15.02 14.53
CA ASP A 173 8.65 16.07 15.14
C ASP A 173 7.29 15.50 15.58
N ASP A 174 7.13 15.31 16.90
CA ASP A 174 5.91 14.76 17.51
C ASP A 174 4.67 15.64 17.30
N THR A 175 4.84 16.95 17.08
CA THR A 175 3.71 17.86 16.82
C THR A 175 2.98 17.48 15.52
N ARG A 176 3.72 16.96 14.53
CA ARG A 176 3.13 16.44 13.28
C ARG A 176 2.38 15.14 13.51
N ARG A 177 2.84 14.29 14.44
CA ARG A 177 2.16 13.03 14.79
C ARG A 177 0.82 13.30 15.44
N VAL A 178 0.77 14.26 16.36
CA VAL A 178 -0.47 14.72 17.00
C VAL A 178 -1.45 15.20 15.95
N ALA A 179 -1.03 16.11 15.06
CA ALA A 179 -1.88 16.63 13.99
C ALA A 179 -2.40 15.53 13.04
N PHE A 180 -1.55 14.53 12.74
CA PHE A 180 -1.96 13.40 11.90
C PHE A 180 -3.01 12.53 12.57
N ILE A 181 -2.80 12.15 13.83
CA ILE A 181 -3.73 11.32 14.60
C ILE A 181 -5.07 12.04 14.77
N GLU A 182 -5.06 13.34 15.08
CA GLU A 182 -6.29 14.14 15.19
C GLU A 182 -7.11 14.12 13.90
N ALA A 183 -6.47 14.34 12.75
CA ALA A 183 -7.13 14.33 11.45
C ALA A 183 -7.60 12.93 11.04
N ALA A 184 -6.79 11.89 11.25
CA ALA A 184 -7.14 10.51 10.93
C ALA A 184 -8.31 10.02 11.79
N LEU A 185 -8.30 10.31 13.09
CA LEU A 185 -9.38 9.95 14.01
C LEU A 185 -10.69 10.66 13.66
N ALA A 186 -10.64 11.94 13.27
CA ALA A 186 -11.80 12.65 12.75
C ALA A 186 -12.37 11.96 11.50
N GLY A 187 -11.50 11.49 10.59
CA GLY A 187 -11.90 10.71 9.42
C GLY A 187 -12.59 9.38 9.78
N VAL A 188 -12.07 8.64 10.75
CA VAL A 188 -12.72 7.42 11.27
C VAL A 188 -14.11 7.75 11.85
N GLN A 189 -14.21 8.85 12.61
CA GLN A 189 -15.49 9.28 13.19
C GLN A 189 -16.54 9.63 12.13
N ASN A 190 -16.13 10.12 10.96
CA ASN A 190 -17.05 10.40 9.84
C ASN A 190 -17.57 9.14 9.15
N CYS A 191 -16.93 7.98 9.35
CA CYS A 191 -17.33 6.70 8.79
C CYS A 191 -18.40 5.96 9.61
N ILE A 192 -18.64 6.40 10.85
CA ILE A 192 -19.59 5.81 11.82
C ILE A 192 -20.91 6.58 11.77
#